data_AF-A0AAD4SFZ8-F1
#
_entry.id   AF-A0AAD4SFZ8-F1
#
_cell.length_a   1.000
_cell.length_b   1.000
_cell.length_c   1.000
_cell.angle_alpha   90.00
_cell.angle_beta   90.00
_cell.angle_gamma   90.00
#
_symmetry.space_group_name_H-M   'P 1'
#
loop_
_entity.id
_entity.type
_entity.pdbx_description
1 polymer ?
#
loop_
_entity_poly.entity_id
_entity_poly.type
_entity_poly.pdbx_seq_one_letter_code
_entity_poly.pdbx_strand_id
1 'polypeptide(L)' 'FLQLRHNMDVMHVEKNFVENLYGTFMNHKDKSKDGDPVRKDLELLNLKPDLWLTEINGKVECPPAPYSLPKNEREL' A
#
# COMPACT_ATOMS: atom_id res chain seq x y z
N PHE A 1 8.15 -20.38 -25.94
CA PHE A 1 8.33 -19.72 -24.64
C PHE A 1 8.76 -18.27 -24.89
N LEU A 2 7.91 -17.27 -24.59
CA LEU A 2 8.26 -15.86 -24.79
C LEU A 2 9.48 -15.49 -23.91
N GLN A 3 10.56 -15.00 -24.53
CA GLN A 3 11.76 -14.51 -23.86
C GLN A 3 11.55 -13.13 -23.20
N LEU A 4 10.52 -12.98 -22.37
CA LEU A 4 10.29 -11.76 -21.58
C LEU A 4 11.37 -11.53 -20.50
N ARG A 5 12.23 -12.53 -20.22
CA ARG A 5 13.27 -12.46 -19.19
C ARG A 5 14.42 -11.49 -19.48
N HIS A 6 14.64 -11.08 -20.73
CA HIS A 6 15.89 -10.39 -21.10
C HIS A 6 15.81 -8.85 -21.00
N ASN A 7 14.63 -8.28 -20.73
CA ASN A 7 14.45 -6.83 -20.52
C ASN A 7 13.93 -6.47 -19.12
N MET A 8 13.70 -7.46 -18.26
CA MET A 8 13.23 -7.24 -16.90
C MET A 8 14.42 -7.27 -15.96
N ASP A 9 14.82 -6.10 -15.47
CA ASP A 9 15.82 -5.99 -14.42
C ASP A 9 15.22 -6.49 -13.10
N VAL A 10 15.49 -7.76 -12.78
CA VAL A 10 14.94 -8.45 -11.61
C VAL A 10 15.29 -7.70 -10.32
N MET A 11 16.51 -7.17 -10.19
CA MET A 11 16.93 -6.46 -8.98
C MET A 11 16.08 -5.21 -8.74
N HIS A 12 15.81 -4.44 -9.80
CA HIS A 12 14.97 -3.24 -9.68
C HIS A 12 13.51 -3.59 -9.36
N VAL A 13 12.99 -4.68 -9.92
CA VAL A 13 11.63 -5.15 -9.63
C VAL A 13 11.52 -5.62 -8.19
N GLU A 14 12.45 -6.44 -7.73
CA GLU A 14 12.49 -6.94 -6.34
C GLU A 14 12.63 -5.79 -5.36
N LYS A 15 13.53 -4.84 -5.61
CA LYS A 15 13.71 -3.65 -4.77
C LYS A 15 12.41 -2.85 -4.67
N ASN A 16 11.76 -2.57 -5.81
CA ASN A 16 10.50 -1.81 -5.83
C ASN A 16 9.39 -2.55 -5.05
N PHE A 17 9.27 -3.86 -5.25
CA PHE A 17 8.27 -4.67 -4.54
C PHE A 17 8.50 -4.67 -3.03
N VAL A 18 9.73 -4.91 -2.58
CA VAL A 18 10.08 -4.96 -1.15
C VAL A 18 9.92 -3.58 -0.50
N GLU A 19 10.30 -2.50 -1.18
CA GLU A 19 10.10 -1.13 -0.67
C GLU A 19 8.61 -0.80 -0.49
N ASN A 20 7.76 -1.18 -1.43
CA ASN A 20 6.31 -1.00 -1.32
C ASN A 20 5.70 -1.85 -0.20
N LEU A 21 6.12 -3.11 -0.09
CA LEU A 21 5.67 -4.02 0.96
C LEU A 21 6.07 -3.48 2.34
N TYR A 22 7.32 -3.06 2.49
CA TYR A 22 7.82 -2.42 3.70
C TYR A 22 7.05 -1.14 4.03
N GLY A 23 6.81 -0.29 3.02
CA GLY A 23 6.01 0.92 3.17
C GLY A 23 4.59 0.64 3.69
N THR A 24 3.99 -0.47 3.24
CA THR A 24 2.66 -0.90 3.71
C THR A 24 2.69 -1.35 5.17
N PHE A 25 3.67 -2.19 5.55
CA PHE A 25 3.81 -2.64 6.95
C PHE A 25 4.09 -1.49 7.91
N MET A 26 4.94 -0.55 7.52
CA MET A 26 5.29 0.60 8.36
C MET A 26 4.26 1.74 8.29
N ASN A 27 3.25 1.63 7.42
CA ASN A 27 2.32 2.71 7.08
C ASN A 27 3.07 4.01 6.67
N HIS A 28 4.14 3.84 5.89
CA HIS A 28 4.98 4.92 5.37
C HIS A 28 4.46 5.39 4.01
N LYS A 29 3.70 6.48 4.02
CA LYS A 29 2.96 6.97 2.84
C LYS A 29 3.83 7.17 1.59
N ASP A 30 5.07 7.61 1.73
CA ASP A 30 5.93 7.88 0.55
C ASP A 30 6.51 6.61 -0.09
N LYS A 31 6.50 5.49 0.64
CA LYS A 31 7.03 4.21 0.17
C LYS A 31 5.95 3.21 -0.17
N SER A 32 4.74 3.38 0.35
CA SER A 32 3.60 2.54 0.03
C SER A 32 2.93 2.99 -1.28
N LYS A 33 2.46 2.03 -2.09
CA LYS A 33 1.52 2.32 -3.19
C LYS A 33 0.07 2.41 -2.72
N ASP A 34 -0.17 2.07 -1.46
CA ASP A 34 -1.47 2.19 -0.84
C ASP A 34 -1.72 3.64 -0.44
N GLY A 35 -2.58 4.31 -1.21
CA GLY A 35 -2.91 5.72 -1.03
C GLY A 35 -4.33 6.03 -1.46
N ASP A 36 -4.74 7.29 -1.30
CA ASP A 36 -6.14 7.71 -1.46
C ASP A 36 -6.77 7.31 -2.80
N PRO A 37 -6.09 7.41 -3.98
CA PRO A 37 -6.68 6.96 -5.24
C PRO A 37 -7.01 5.46 -5.23
N VAL A 38 -6.11 4.63 -4.71
CA VAL A 38 -6.30 3.17 -4.62
C VAL A 38 -7.46 2.82 -3.69
N ARG A 39 -7.61 3.56 -2.58
CA ARG A 39 -8.75 3.36 -1.66
C ARG A 39 -10.09 3.78 -2.28
N LYS A 40 -10.11 4.83 -3.11
CA LYS A 40 -11.30 5.20 -3.90
C LYS A 40 -11.63 4.16 -4.98
N ASP A 41 -10.61 3.59 -5.62
CA ASP A 41 -10.82 2.51 -6.60
C ASP A 41 -11.41 1.26 -5.92
N LEU A 42 -10.97 0.93 -4.69
CA LEU A 42 -11.56 -0.16 -3.90
C LEU A 42 -13.04 0.09 -3.59
N GLU A 43 -13.41 1.32 -3.26
CA GLU A 43 -14.81 1.71 -3.05
C GLU A 43 -15.63 1.60 -4.33
N LEU A 44 -15.11 2.14 -5.45
CA LEU A 44 -15.75 2.07 -6.76
C LEU A 44 -16.00 0.62 -7.21
N LEU A 45 -15.04 -0.28 -6.90
CA LEU A 45 -15.13 -1.71 -7.20
C LEU A 45 -15.91 -2.51 -6.14
N ASN A 46 -16.38 -1.86 -5.07
CA ASN A 46 -17.08 -2.46 -3.94
C ASN A 46 -16.28 -3.61 -3.26
N LEU A 47 -14.98 -3.42 -3.09
CA LEU A 47 -14.04 -4.37 -2.49
C LEU A 47 -13.47 -3.82 -1.18
N LYS A 48 -13.22 -4.72 -0.21
CA LYS A 48 -12.56 -4.41 1.07
C LYS A 48 -13.10 -3.13 1.75
N PRO A 49 -14.39 -3.09 2.15
CA PRO A 49 -15.02 -1.90 2.72
C PRO A 49 -14.30 -1.31 3.93
N ASP A 50 -13.65 -2.17 4.74
CA ASP A 50 -12.86 -1.73 5.90
C ASP A 50 -11.64 -0.86 5.54
N LEU A 51 -11.28 -0.81 4.25
CA LEU A 51 -10.17 -0.02 3.72
C LEU A 51 -10.61 1.24 2.99
N TRP A 52 -11.90 1.55 2.91
CA TRP A 52 -12.34 2.78 2.24
C TRP A 52 -11.89 4.02 3.01
N LEU A 53 -11.84 5.16 2.33
CA LEU A 53 -11.53 6.43 2.99
C LEU A 53 -12.68 6.77 3.95
N THR A 54 -12.33 7.18 5.16
CA THR A 54 -13.31 7.52 6.20
C THR A 54 -13.25 9.01 6.50
N GLU A 55 -14.40 9.64 6.70
CA GLU A 55 -14.47 11.03 7.15
C GLU A 55 -14.70 11.08 8.67
N ILE A 56 -13.74 11.64 9.40
CA ILE A 56 -13.81 11.80 10.86
C ILE A 56 -13.61 13.28 11.16
N ASN A 57 -14.61 13.92 11.79
CA ASN A 57 -14.58 15.34 12.16
C ASN A 57 -14.26 16.30 10.98
N GLY A 58 -14.80 16.02 9.78
CA GLY A 58 -14.55 16.82 8.58
C GLY A 58 -13.17 16.60 7.94
N LYS A 59 -12.40 15.63 8.44
CA LYS A 59 -11.10 15.24 7.89
C LYS A 59 -11.19 13.86 7.27
N VAL A 60 -10.72 13.74 6.02
CA VAL A 60 -10.58 12.46 5.35
C VAL A 60 -9.35 11.75 5.89
N GLU A 61 -9.55 10.57 6.47
CA GLU A 61 -8.51 9.70 6.97
C GLU A 61 -8.49 8.40 6.17
N CYS A 62 -7.28 7.92 5.86
CA CYS A 62 -7.05 6.65 5.20
C CYS A 62 -6.75 5.60 6.29
N PRO A 63 -7.62 4.59 6.49
CA PRO A 63 -7.40 3.58 7.50
C PRO A 63 -6.17 2.73 7.16
N PRO A 64 -5.35 2.34 8.16
CA PRO A 64 -4.17 1.52 7.93
C PRO A 64 -4.53 0.17 7.32
N ALA A 65 -3.60 -0.42 6.57
CA ALA A 65 -3.81 -1.76 6.03
C ALA A 65 -3.89 -2.80 7.17
N PRO A 66 -4.57 -3.95 7.00
CA PRO A 66 -4.81 -4.90 8.09
C PRO A 66 -3.52 -5.53 8.67
N TYR A 67 -2.46 -5.52 7.88
CA TYR A 67 -1.15 -6.06 8.19
C TYR A 67 -0.12 -4.95 8.51
N SER A 68 -0.56 -3.69 8.64
CA SER A 68 0.30 -2.63 9.13
C SER A 68 0.63 -2.84 10.60
N LEU A 69 1.89 -2.64 10.96
CA LEU A 69 2.36 -2.76 12.33
C LEU A 69 1.75 -1.66 13.22
N PRO A 70 1.41 -1.98 14.47
CA PRO A 70 0.95 -0.97 15.42
C PRO A 70 2.09 0.01 15.73
N LYS A 71 1.76 1.22 16.19
CA LYS A 71 2.74 2.32 16.30
C LYS A 71 3.94 1.96 17.19
N ASN A 72 3.71 1.24 18.28
CA ASN A 72 4.72 0.75 19.21
C ASN A 72 5.73 -0.21 18.57
N GLU A 73 5.32 -1.03 17.59
CA GLU A 73 6.21 -1.99 16.92
C GLU A 73 6.97 -1.37 15.75
N ARG A 74 6.53 -0.19 15.28
CA ARG A 74 7.20 0.56 14.21
C ARG A 74 8.41 1.37 14.68
N GLU A 75 8.50 1.63 15.99
CA GLU A 75 9.52 2.48 16.61
C GLU A 75 10.65 1.66 17.27
N LEU A 76 10.59 0.32 17.21
CA LEU A 76 11.64 -0.61 17.65
C LEU A 76 12.74 -0.77 16.60
#